data_AF-A0A2Y9B5G4-F1
#
_entry.id   AF-A0A2Y9B5G4-F1
#
_cell.length_a   1.000
_cell.length_b   1.000
_cell.length_c   1.000
_cell.angle_alpha   90.00
_cell.angle_beta   90.00
_cell.angle_gamma   90.00
#
_symmetry.space_group_name_H-M   'P 1'
#
loop_
_entity.id
_entity.type
_entity.pdbx_description
1 polymer ?
#
loop_
_entity_poly.entity_id
_entity_poly.type
_entity_poly.pdbx_seq_one_letter_code
_entity_poly.pdbx_strand_id
1 'polypeptide(L)'
;MSAPDYTPPMRALQDRFETRRLADKIAEHVFHEELKEDEADLITNAMFFFMATTDAYGRPQCSYKGGPRGFVKVIGPAELVFPLYEGNGLYLSAGNIADKSRVGLLFIDFEAQKRTRVNGVADLIDDHPALVDTAAAQLGVRVRITDIHPNCLRNVHKMQFVETSSYTPKSDDQDVEKAPWGESFRDVLPAHMRPAHLR
;
A
#
# COMPACT_ATOMS: atom_id res chain seq x y z
N MET A 1 6.99 -21.25 5.77
CA MET A 1 6.67 -21.78 4.43
C MET A 1 5.72 -20.77 3.83
N SER A 2 6.22 -19.94 2.91
CA SER A 2 5.52 -18.82 2.28
C SER A 2 4.45 -19.23 1.26
N ALA A 3 4.18 -20.53 1.10
CA ALA A 3 3.22 -20.99 0.09
C ALA A 3 1.80 -20.54 0.46
N PRO A 4 0.99 -20.10 -0.51
CA PRO A 4 -0.37 -19.67 -0.26
C PRO A 4 -1.23 -20.83 0.26
N ASP A 5 -2.03 -20.55 1.29
CA ASP A 5 -3.02 -21.49 1.82
C ASP A 5 -4.19 -21.65 0.84
N TYR A 6 -4.10 -22.64 -0.04
CA TYR A 6 -5.17 -22.95 -0.98
C TYR A 6 -6.40 -23.52 -0.29
N THR A 7 -7.50 -22.76 -0.31
CA THR A 7 -8.81 -23.20 0.19
C THR A 7 -9.41 -24.33 -0.66
N PRO A 8 -10.39 -25.10 -0.14
CA PRO A 8 -11.05 -26.16 -0.92
C PRO A 8 -11.65 -25.68 -2.25
N PRO A 9 -12.34 -24.52 -2.34
CA PRO A 9 -12.80 -24.01 -3.63
C PRO A 9 -11.67 -23.66 -4.61
N MET A 10 -10.53 -23.14 -4.13
CA MET A 10 -9.36 -22.87 -4.99
C MET A 10 -8.82 -24.18 -5.56
N ARG A 11 -8.70 -25.22 -4.73
CA ARG A 11 -8.28 -26.56 -5.17
C ARG A 11 -9.24 -27.17 -6.18
N ALA A 12 -10.55 -27.07 -5.94
CA ALA A 12 -11.56 -27.55 -6.88
C ALA A 12 -11.43 -26.87 -8.27
N LEU A 13 -11.16 -25.56 -8.32
CA LEU A 13 -10.91 -24.85 -9.58
C LEU A 13 -9.59 -25.29 -10.24
N GLN A 14 -8.53 -25.46 -9.46
CA GLN A 14 -7.25 -25.96 -9.98
C GLN A 14 -7.38 -27.35 -10.57
N ASP A 15 -8.14 -28.24 -9.93
CA ASP A 15 -8.40 -29.60 -10.41
C ASP A 15 -9.28 -29.56 -11.66
N ARG A 16 -10.34 -28.75 -11.66
CA ARG A 16 -11.22 -28.55 -12.84
C ARG A 16 -10.47 -28.07 -14.08
N PHE A 17 -9.46 -27.22 -13.90
CA PHE A 17 -8.66 -26.69 -15.00
C PHE A 17 -7.29 -27.39 -15.13
N GLU A 18 -7.08 -28.52 -14.45
CA GLU A 18 -5.86 -29.33 -14.52
C GLU A 18 -4.55 -28.58 -14.20
N THR A 19 -4.64 -27.54 -13.37
CA THR A 19 -3.53 -26.64 -13.02
C THR A 19 -2.94 -26.90 -11.63
N ARG A 20 -3.43 -27.87 -10.85
CA ARG A 20 -2.95 -28.10 -9.47
C ARG A 20 -1.43 -28.23 -9.38
N ARG A 21 -0.83 -29.10 -10.19
CA ARG A 21 0.64 -29.31 -10.21
C ARG A 21 1.41 -28.04 -10.58
N LEU A 22 0.86 -27.23 -11.48
CA LEU A 22 1.44 -25.94 -11.86
C LEU A 22 1.34 -24.94 -10.71
N ALA A 23 0.19 -24.86 -10.04
CA ALA A 23 -0.03 -23.98 -8.90
C ALA A 23 0.96 -24.30 -7.77
N ASP A 24 1.12 -25.59 -7.44
CA ASP A 24 2.08 -26.03 -6.42
C ASP A 24 3.53 -25.65 -6.79
N LYS A 25 3.92 -25.85 -8.07
CA LYS A 25 5.27 -25.44 -8.54
C LYS A 25 5.48 -23.93 -8.51
N ILE A 26 4.48 -23.14 -8.90
CA ILE A 26 4.56 -21.68 -8.82
C ILE A 26 4.67 -21.23 -7.36
N ALA A 27 3.84 -21.80 -6.47
CA ALA A 27 3.86 -21.49 -5.04
C ALA A 27 5.26 -21.70 -4.43
N GLU A 28 5.90 -22.84 -4.73
CA GLU A 28 7.25 -23.18 -4.24
C GLU A 28 8.34 -22.17 -4.66
N HIS A 29 8.22 -21.51 -5.81
CA HIS A 29 9.31 -20.74 -6.40
C HIS A 29 9.07 -19.23 -6.39
N VAL A 30 7.80 -18.80 -6.37
CA VAL A 30 7.43 -17.39 -6.47
C VAL A 30 7.26 -16.77 -5.10
N PHE A 31 6.70 -17.49 -4.13
CA PHE A 31 6.41 -16.93 -2.81
C PHE A 31 7.63 -17.00 -1.91
N HIS A 32 7.89 -15.94 -1.16
CA HIS A 32 8.99 -15.86 -0.20
C HIS A 32 8.71 -14.78 0.86
N GLU A 33 9.46 -14.77 1.97
CA GLU A 33 9.15 -13.90 3.13
C GLU A 33 10.08 -12.66 3.21
N GLU A 34 11.25 -12.73 2.58
CA GLU A 34 12.26 -11.66 2.60
C GLU A 34 12.43 -10.99 1.23
N LEU A 35 12.42 -9.66 1.21
CA LEU A 35 12.60 -8.83 0.02
C LEU A 35 13.90 -9.14 -0.70
N LYS A 36 13.78 -9.36 -2.00
CA LYS A 36 14.93 -9.34 -2.91
C LYS A 36 15.28 -7.90 -3.28
N GLU A 37 16.49 -7.71 -3.76
CA GLU A 37 17.02 -6.39 -4.14
C GLU A 37 16.11 -5.67 -5.16
N ASP A 38 15.66 -6.37 -6.20
CA ASP A 38 14.81 -5.78 -7.23
C ASP A 38 13.39 -5.42 -6.75
N GLU A 39 12.90 -6.11 -5.72
CA GLU A 39 11.61 -5.83 -5.07
C GLU A 39 11.73 -4.65 -4.11
N ALA A 40 12.81 -4.60 -3.33
CA ALA A 40 13.12 -3.48 -2.45
C ALA A 40 13.32 -2.18 -3.26
N ASP A 41 14.00 -2.27 -4.41
CA ASP A 41 14.18 -1.16 -5.35
C ASP A 41 12.84 -0.67 -5.90
N LEU A 42 11.98 -1.59 -6.34
CA LEU A 42 10.65 -1.25 -6.86
C LEU A 42 9.81 -0.55 -5.79
N ILE A 43 9.81 -1.06 -4.56
CA ILE A 43 9.04 -0.51 -3.44
C ILE A 43 9.57 0.87 -3.04
N THR A 44 10.88 1.01 -2.91
CA THR A 44 11.51 2.29 -2.50
C THR A 44 11.31 3.38 -3.57
N ASN A 45 11.29 3.01 -4.84
CA ASN A 45 11.05 3.93 -5.95
C ASN A 45 9.57 4.20 -6.23
N ALA A 46 8.65 3.50 -5.56
CA ALA A 46 7.23 3.68 -5.76
C ALA A 46 6.80 5.10 -5.38
N MET A 47 5.99 5.72 -6.24
CA MET A 47 5.28 6.98 -5.95
C MET A 47 3.86 6.73 -5.45
N PHE A 48 3.40 5.48 -5.59
CA PHE A 48 2.14 5.03 -5.06
C PHE A 48 2.09 3.50 -4.97
N PHE A 49 1.10 3.00 -4.25
CA PHE A 49 0.69 1.60 -4.28
C PHE A 49 -0.80 1.49 -3.99
N PHE A 50 -1.35 0.29 -4.20
CA PHE A 50 -2.70 -0.04 -3.76
C PHE A 50 -2.65 -0.86 -2.49
N MET A 51 -3.50 -0.51 -1.53
CA MET A 51 -3.60 -1.20 -0.25
C MET A 51 -4.99 -1.77 -0.05
N ALA A 52 -5.05 -3.08 0.13
CA ALA A 52 -6.21 -3.84 0.53
C ALA A 52 -6.23 -4.03 2.05
N THR A 53 -7.38 -3.79 2.66
CA THR A 53 -7.70 -4.11 4.06
C THR A 53 -9.09 -4.73 4.13
N THR A 54 -9.45 -5.31 5.27
CA THR A 54 -10.79 -5.84 5.52
C THR A 54 -11.33 -5.27 6.83
N ASP A 55 -12.60 -4.86 6.82
CA ASP A 55 -13.26 -4.45 8.06
C ASP A 55 -13.62 -5.66 8.95
N ALA A 56 -14.14 -5.38 10.14
CA ALA A 56 -14.59 -6.39 11.10
C ALA A 56 -15.70 -7.31 10.55
N TYR A 57 -16.42 -6.88 9.51
CA TYR A 57 -17.48 -7.63 8.84
C TYR A 57 -16.98 -8.43 7.64
N GLY A 58 -15.67 -8.41 7.37
CA GLY A 58 -15.04 -9.11 6.24
C GLY A 58 -15.24 -8.41 4.90
N ARG A 59 -15.65 -7.15 4.87
CA ARG A 59 -15.81 -6.40 3.62
C ARG A 59 -14.47 -5.85 3.16
N PRO A 60 -14.05 -6.09 1.91
CA PRO A 60 -12.78 -5.60 1.42
C PRO A 60 -12.85 -4.09 1.17
N GLN A 61 -11.75 -3.41 1.49
CA GLN A 61 -11.48 -2.03 1.14
C GLN A 61 -10.19 -1.98 0.34
N CYS A 62 -10.17 -1.18 -0.73
CA CYS A 62 -8.98 -0.96 -1.55
C CYS A 62 -8.75 0.53 -1.70
N SER A 63 -7.54 0.97 -1.39
CA SER A 63 -7.18 2.39 -1.39
C SER A 63 -5.89 2.64 -2.16
N TYR A 64 -5.85 3.74 -2.90
CA TYR A 64 -4.62 4.29 -3.44
C TYR A 64 -3.86 5.01 -2.32
N LYS A 65 -2.58 4.71 -2.18
CA LYS A 65 -1.66 5.41 -1.28
C LYS A 65 -0.56 6.03 -2.12
N GLY A 66 -0.49 7.36 -2.15
CA GLY A 66 0.50 8.12 -2.90
C GLY A 66 1.42 8.90 -1.97
N GLY A 67 2.63 9.19 -2.46
CA GLY A 67 3.63 9.97 -1.75
C GLY A 67 4.81 10.32 -2.64
N PRO A 68 5.76 11.14 -2.14
CA PRO A 68 7.01 11.40 -2.86
C PRO A 68 7.80 10.09 -3.03
N ARG A 69 8.66 10.01 -4.05
CA ARG A 69 9.56 8.85 -4.20
C ARG A 69 10.33 8.60 -2.89
N GLY A 70 10.39 7.35 -2.46
CA GLY A 70 11.02 6.98 -1.19
C GLY A 70 10.15 7.20 0.05
N PHE A 71 8.85 7.49 -0.08
CA PHE A 71 7.93 7.56 1.06
C PHE A 71 7.68 6.20 1.72
N VAL A 72 7.81 5.10 0.96
CA VAL A 72 7.86 3.75 1.51
C VAL A 72 9.33 3.41 1.79
N LYS A 73 9.61 3.10 3.06
CA LYS A 73 10.93 2.71 3.54
C LYS A 73 10.98 1.20 3.72
N VAL A 74 11.98 0.55 3.13
CA VAL A 74 12.37 -0.81 3.50
C VAL A 74 13.35 -0.69 4.67
N ILE A 75 12.95 -1.18 5.85
CA ILE A 75 13.74 -1.01 7.10
C ILE A 75 14.38 -2.31 7.59
N GLY A 76 14.17 -3.40 6.87
CA GLY A 76 14.72 -4.72 7.13
C GLY A 76 14.35 -5.69 6.01
N PRO A 77 14.82 -6.95 6.07
CA PRO A 77 14.57 -7.93 5.02
C PRO A 77 13.08 -8.25 4.83
N ALA A 78 12.25 -8.09 5.86
CA ALA A 78 10.82 -8.39 5.83
C ALA A 78 9.97 -7.28 6.47
N GLU A 79 10.43 -6.03 6.43
CA GLU A 79 9.74 -4.90 7.07
C GLU A 79 9.69 -3.64 6.21
N LEU A 80 8.49 -3.07 6.13
CA LEU A 80 8.20 -1.81 5.46
C LEU A 80 7.66 -0.79 6.46
N VAL A 81 7.95 0.48 6.24
CA VAL A 81 7.30 1.62 6.93
C VAL A 81 6.89 2.66 5.89
N PHE A 82 5.68 3.19 6.01
CA PHE A 82 5.23 4.30 5.19
C PHE A 82 4.31 5.23 5.99
N PRO A 83 4.21 6.52 5.63
CA PRO A 83 3.34 7.47 6.29
C PRO A 83 1.87 7.25 5.95
N LEU A 84 1.03 7.63 6.91
CA LEU A 84 -0.37 7.93 6.71
C LEU A 84 -0.53 9.45 6.67
N TYR A 85 -0.83 9.98 5.49
CA TYR A 85 -1.15 11.39 5.28
C TYR A 85 -2.62 11.68 5.59
N GLU A 86 -2.93 12.97 5.82
CA GLU A 86 -4.29 13.47 5.94
C GLU A 86 -5.13 13.07 4.71
N GLY A 87 -6.25 12.39 4.96
CA GLY A 87 -7.16 11.92 3.93
C GLY A 87 -8.55 12.56 4.04
N ASN A 88 -9.57 11.82 3.61
CA ASN A 88 -10.97 12.25 3.68
C ASN A 88 -11.65 12.10 5.06
N GLY A 89 -10.88 11.80 6.10
CA GLY A 89 -11.40 11.63 7.47
C GLY A 89 -12.16 10.33 7.73
N LEU A 90 -12.33 9.44 6.75
CA LEU A 90 -13.05 8.16 6.98
C LEU A 90 -12.21 7.12 7.74
N TYR A 91 -10.88 7.25 7.70
CA TYR A 91 -9.91 6.36 8.34
C TYR A 91 -10.13 4.85 8.10
N LEU A 92 -10.82 4.44 7.02
CA LEU A 92 -11.17 3.04 6.77
C LEU A 92 -9.95 2.11 6.85
N SER A 93 -8.86 2.49 6.17
CA SER A 93 -7.61 1.72 6.20
C SER A 93 -7.00 1.63 7.61
N ALA A 94 -6.89 2.76 8.31
CA ALA A 94 -6.24 2.83 9.63
C ALA A 94 -7.07 2.09 10.69
N GLY A 95 -8.38 2.28 10.69
CA GLY A 95 -9.31 1.58 11.57
C GLY A 95 -9.29 0.06 11.32
N ASN A 96 -9.24 -0.38 10.06
CA ASN A 96 -9.11 -1.79 9.73
C ASN A 96 -7.77 -2.38 10.20
N ILE A 97 -6.67 -1.62 10.09
CA ILE A 97 -5.36 -2.02 10.62
C ILE A 97 -5.42 -2.16 12.15
N ALA A 98 -6.05 -1.22 12.85
CA ALA A 98 -6.21 -1.28 14.30
C ALA A 98 -7.06 -2.48 14.77
N ASP A 99 -8.03 -2.95 13.96
CA ASP A 99 -8.90 -4.09 14.30
C ASP A 99 -8.33 -5.46 13.89
N LYS A 100 -7.79 -5.59 12.67
CA LYS A 100 -7.39 -6.89 12.09
C LYS A 100 -5.91 -7.02 11.74
N SER A 101 -5.18 -5.90 11.68
CA SER A 101 -3.77 -5.80 11.31
C SER A 101 -3.38 -6.42 9.96
N ARG A 102 -4.25 -7.05 9.18
CA ARG A 102 -3.86 -7.68 7.90
C ARG A 102 -3.99 -6.69 6.74
N VAL A 103 -2.92 -6.60 5.95
CA VAL A 103 -2.86 -5.76 4.75
C VAL A 103 -2.36 -6.56 3.56
N GLY A 104 -2.87 -6.22 2.38
CA GLY A 104 -2.31 -6.63 1.09
C GLY A 104 -1.89 -5.41 0.30
N LEU A 105 -0.65 -5.36 -0.17
CA LEU A 105 -0.07 -4.24 -0.90
C LEU A 105 0.23 -4.68 -2.34
N LEU A 106 -0.04 -3.80 -3.29
CA LEU A 106 0.28 -3.99 -4.70
C LEU A 106 1.08 -2.79 -5.22
N PHE A 107 2.34 -3.06 -5.52
CA PHE A 107 3.25 -2.13 -6.16
C PHE A 107 3.37 -2.46 -7.64
N ILE A 108 3.35 -1.43 -8.50
CA ILE A 108 3.44 -1.59 -9.95
C ILE A 108 4.37 -0.52 -10.49
N ASP A 109 5.35 -0.96 -11.27
CA ASP A 109 6.13 -0.11 -12.15
C ASP A 109 5.58 -0.29 -13.57
N PHE A 110 4.88 0.73 -14.08
CA PHE A 110 4.30 0.69 -15.42
C PHE A 110 5.32 0.92 -16.55
N GLU A 111 6.49 1.50 -16.26
CA GLU A 111 7.54 1.73 -17.25
C GLU A 111 8.35 0.46 -17.50
N ALA A 112 8.76 -0.21 -16.42
CA ALA A 112 9.42 -1.52 -16.46
C ALA A 112 8.42 -2.69 -16.56
N GLN A 113 7.12 -2.41 -16.47
CA GLN A 113 6.01 -3.38 -16.47
C GLN A 113 6.09 -4.43 -15.35
N LYS A 114 6.78 -4.11 -14.25
CA LYS A 114 6.97 -4.99 -13.09
C LYS A 114 5.85 -4.80 -12.07
N ARG A 115 5.56 -5.85 -11.31
CA ARG A 115 4.70 -5.75 -10.12
C ARG A 115 5.14 -6.69 -9.02
N THR A 116 4.98 -6.23 -7.79
CA THR A 116 5.22 -7.01 -6.58
C THR A 116 4.02 -6.88 -5.67
N ARG A 117 3.58 -8.01 -5.13
CA ARG A 117 2.55 -8.06 -4.09
C ARG A 117 3.21 -8.43 -2.78
N VAL A 118 2.79 -7.75 -1.73
CA VAL A 118 3.26 -7.95 -0.37
C VAL A 118 2.04 -8.11 0.52
N ASN A 119 1.91 -9.24 1.20
CA ASN A 119 0.96 -9.37 2.28
C ASN A 119 1.71 -9.28 3.61
N GLY A 120 1.03 -8.79 4.63
CA GLY A 120 1.66 -8.63 5.93
C GLY A 120 0.72 -8.31 7.07
N VAL A 121 1.33 -8.17 8.24
CA VAL A 121 0.71 -7.68 9.46
C VAL A 121 1.18 -6.25 9.70
N ALA A 122 0.25 -5.32 9.80
CA ALA A 122 0.46 -3.91 9.93
C ALA A 122 0.09 -3.39 11.32
N ASP A 123 0.87 -2.43 11.80
CA ASP A 123 0.63 -1.65 13.01
C ASP A 123 0.63 -0.16 12.68
N LEU A 124 -0.21 0.61 13.38
CA LEU A 124 -0.09 2.07 13.39
C LEU A 124 1.00 2.47 14.39
N ILE A 125 1.85 3.43 14.01
CA ILE A 125 2.97 3.90 14.84
C ILE A 125 2.98 5.44 14.84
N ASP A 126 3.21 6.08 15.98
CA ASP A 126 3.27 7.54 16.07
C ASP A 126 4.69 8.07 15.77
N ASP A 127 5.68 7.57 16.53
CA ASP A 127 7.08 8.02 16.44
C ASP A 127 7.98 6.88 15.99
N HIS A 128 8.41 6.90 14.72
CA HIS A 128 9.35 5.91 14.19
C HIS A 128 10.51 6.59 13.45
N PRO A 129 11.77 6.17 13.66
CA PRO A 129 12.95 6.78 13.02
C PRO A 129 12.85 6.87 11.49
N ALA A 130 12.22 5.88 10.86
CA ALA A 130 12.01 5.85 9.41
C ALA A 130 11.06 6.94 8.86
N LEU A 131 10.34 7.65 9.75
CA LEU A 131 9.39 8.70 9.40
C LEU A 131 9.90 10.11 9.70
N VAL A 132 11.09 10.26 10.31
CA VAL A 132 11.62 11.56 10.77
C VAL A 132 11.66 12.60 9.64
N ASP A 133 11.99 12.21 8.42
CA ASP A 133 12.03 13.10 7.25
C ASP A 133 10.74 13.09 6.42
N THR A 134 9.64 12.59 6.98
CA THR A 134 8.38 12.41 6.26
C THR A 134 7.40 13.51 6.61
N ALA A 135 7.45 14.56 5.79
CA ALA A 135 6.59 15.72 5.97
C ALA A 135 5.09 15.38 6.00
N ALA A 136 4.34 16.04 6.88
CA ALA A 136 2.88 15.99 7.00
C ALA A 136 2.27 14.61 7.29
N ALA A 137 3.06 13.65 7.78
CA ALA A 137 2.55 12.37 8.26
C ALA A 137 1.72 12.59 9.54
N GLN A 138 0.49 12.06 9.58
CA GLN A 138 -0.32 12.01 10.80
C GLN A 138 0.12 10.86 11.70
N LEU A 139 0.44 9.73 11.07
CA LEU A 139 0.90 8.49 11.68
C LEU A 139 1.83 7.78 10.70
N GLY A 140 2.50 6.74 11.17
CA GLY A 140 3.12 5.71 10.37
C GLY A 140 2.29 4.44 10.29
N VAL A 141 2.57 3.64 9.26
CA VAL A 141 2.17 2.25 9.16
C VAL A 141 3.43 1.41 9.03
N ARG A 142 3.69 0.54 10.00
CA ARG A 142 4.72 -0.50 9.89
C ARG A 142 4.07 -1.77 9.39
N VAL A 143 4.67 -2.44 8.41
CA VAL A 143 4.22 -3.74 7.91
C VAL A 143 5.32 -4.76 8.07
N ARG A 144 5.05 -5.82 8.85
CA ARG A 144 5.84 -7.04 8.87
C ARG A 144 5.33 -7.97 7.78
N ILE A 145 6.19 -8.27 6.82
CA ILE A 145 5.86 -9.06 5.64
C ILE A 145 5.63 -10.52 6.07
N THR A 146 4.55 -11.12 5.55
CA THR A 146 4.28 -12.56 5.69
C THR A 146 4.58 -13.32 4.41
N ASP A 147 4.35 -12.68 3.26
CA ASP A 147 4.66 -13.24 1.96
C ASP A 147 4.76 -12.15 0.90
N ILE A 148 5.67 -12.39 -0.03
CA ILE A 148 5.93 -11.60 -1.22
C ILE A 148 5.74 -12.54 -2.39
N HIS A 149 5.02 -12.08 -3.41
CA HIS A 149 4.90 -12.85 -4.64
C HIS A 149 4.91 -11.93 -5.87
N PRO A 150 6.07 -11.80 -6.55
CA PRO A 150 6.15 -11.10 -7.81
C PRO A 150 5.35 -11.86 -8.88
N ASN A 151 4.92 -11.16 -9.92
CA ASN A 151 4.17 -11.83 -10.99
C ASN A 151 4.59 -11.30 -12.37
N CYS A 152 4.45 -12.16 -13.40
CA CYS A 152 5.01 -11.91 -14.73
C CYS A 152 4.39 -10.68 -15.39
N LEU A 153 5.16 -9.99 -16.26
CA LEU A 153 4.80 -8.74 -16.95
C LEU A 153 3.47 -8.78 -17.72
N ARG A 154 2.90 -9.97 -17.95
CA ARG A 154 1.66 -10.18 -18.70
C ARG A 154 0.56 -9.23 -18.20
N ASN A 155 0.02 -8.45 -19.14
CA ASN A 155 -1.07 -7.48 -18.98
C ASN A 155 -0.78 -6.24 -18.11
N VAL A 156 0.47 -5.97 -17.71
CA VAL A 156 0.82 -4.64 -17.18
C VAL A 156 0.97 -3.71 -18.37
N HIS A 157 0.09 -2.71 -18.48
CA HIS A 157 0.20 -1.72 -19.55
C HIS A 157 1.48 -0.90 -19.40
N LYS A 158 2.12 -0.58 -20.52
CA LYS A 158 3.22 0.38 -20.54
C LYS A 158 2.66 1.79 -20.42
N MET A 159 3.00 2.48 -19.34
CA MET A 159 2.61 3.87 -19.10
C MET A 159 3.85 4.68 -18.75
N GLN A 160 3.83 5.98 -19.03
CA GLN A 160 4.91 6.90 -18.68
C GLN A 160 4.44 7.81 -17.55
N PHE A 161 5.33 8.05 -16.59
CA PHE A 161 5.11 9.09 -15.61
C PHE A 161 5.18 10.47 -16.26
N VAL A 162 4.19 11.33 -15.99
CA VAL A 162 4.14 12.69 -16.52
C VAL A 162 4.51 13.71 -15.44
N GLU A 163 3.81 13.68 -14.30
CA GLU A 163 4.02 14.63 -13.21
C GLU A 163 3.57 14.11 -11.84
N THR A 164 4.07 14.74 -10.78
CA THR A 164 3.68 14.45 -9.39
C THR A 164 2.38 15.18 -9.05
N SER A 165 1.49 14.54 -8.29
CA SER A 165 0.27 15.19 -7.81
C SER A 165 0.58 16.41 -6.95
N SER A 166 -0.15 17.52 -7.16
CA SER A 166 -0.07 18.72 -6.32
C SER A 166 -0.44 18.46 -4.85
N TYR A 167 -1.17 17.39 -4.56
CA TYR A 167 -1.53 16.92 -3.21
C TYR A 167 -0.39 16.15 -2.50
N THR A 168 0.72 15.88 -3.18
CA THR A 168 1.85 15.17 -2.57
C THR A 168 2.61 16.10 -1.61
N PRO A 169 2.78 15.74 -0.32
CA PRO A 169 3.52 16.58 0.62
C PRO A 169 4.96 16.80 0.17
N LYS A 170 5.43 18.06 0.18
CA LYS A 170 6.83 18.41 -0.15
C LYS A 170 7.64 18.87 1.07
N SER A 171 6.96 19.41 2.09
CA SER A 171 7.55 19.89 3.35
C SER A 171 6.45 20.08 4.40
N ASP A 172 6.81 20.07 5.69
CA ASP A 172 5.85 20.32 6.79
C ASP A 172 5.23 21.71 6.73
N ASP A 173 5.99 22.70 6.24
CA ASP A 173 5.57 24.10 6.16
C ASP A 173 4.70 24.41 4.91
N GLN A 174 4.44 23.42 4.04
CA GLN A 174 3.57 23.65 2.89
C GLN A 174 2.11 23.42 3.23
N ASP A 175 1.27 24.42 2.94
CA ASP A 175 -0.18 24.23 2.89
C ASP A 175 -0.48 23.35 1.68
N VAL A 176 -0.52 22.03 1.91
CA VAL A 176 -0.87 21.04 0.89
C VAL A 176 -2.23 21.43 0.32
N GLU A 177 -2.35 21.40 -1.00
CA GLU A 177 -3.61 21.69 -1.68
C GLU A 177 -4.73 20.86 -1.02
N LYS A 178 -5.84 21.52 -0.64
CA LYS A 178 -6.94 20.82 0.03
C LYS A 178 -7.84 20.15 -1.01
N ALA A 179 -8.40 19.00 -0.64
CA ALA A 179 -9.18 18.20 -1.57
C ALA A 179 -10.38 18.98 -2.16
N PRO A 180 -10.72 18.78 -3.44
CA PRO A 180 -11.71 19.60 -4.15
C PRO A 180 -13.13 19.45 -3.61
N TRP A 181 -13.43 18.36 -2.89
CA TRP A 181 -14.72 18.15 -2.22
C TRP A 181 -14.87 18.96 -0.92
N GLY A 182 -13.82 19.62 -0.44
CA GLY A 182 -13.84 20.32 0.85
C GLY A 182 -14.95 21.37 0.96
N GLU A 183 -15.23 22.12 -0.12
CA GLU A 183 -16.30 23.12 -0.14
C GLU A 183 -17.69 22.52 0.11
N SER A 184 -17.93 21.32 -0.42
CA SER A 184 -19.22 20.61 -0.29
C SER A 184 -19.51 20.15 1.14
N PHE A 185 -18.48 20.07 2.00
CA PHE A 185 -18.57 19.61 3.38
C PHE A 185 -18.05 20.66 4.38
N ARG A 186 -18.02 21.92 3.99
CA ARG A 186 -17.38 23.02 4.75
C ARG A 186 -17.89 23.18 6.19
N ASP A 187 -19.15 22.84 6.43
CA ASP A 187 -19.83 22.94 7.72
C ASP A 187 -19.33 21.89 8.73
N VAL A 188 -18.82 20.76 8.23
CA VAL A 188 -18.27 19.67 9.03
C VAL A 188 -16.74 19.53 8.92
N LEU A 189 -16.08 20.32 8.09
CA LEU A 189 -14.62 20.29 7.96
C LEU A 189 -13.92 20.77 9.25
N PRO A 190 -13.00 19.95 9.81
CA PRO A 190 -12.08 20.40 10.85
C PRO A 190 -11.24 21.60 10.39
N ALA A 191 -10.88 22.50 11.31
CA ALA A 191 -10.15 23.72 10.98
C ALA A 191 -8.84 23.47 10.18
N HIS A 192 -8.10 22.42 10.53
CA HIS A 192 -6.85 22.06 9.85
C HIS A 192 -7.04 21.54 8.42
N MET A 193 -8.25 21.05 8.09
CA MET A 193 -8.62 20.60 6.73
C MET A 193 -9.22 21.71 5.87
N ARG A 194 -9.53 22.87 6.45
CA ARG A 194 -10.13 23.99 5.71
C ARG A 194 -9.06 24.63 4.79
N PRO A 195 -9.41 24.88 3.52
CA PRO A 195 -8.64 25.76 2.64
C PRO A 195 -8.35 27.11 3.33
N ALA A 196 -7.20 27.73 3.03
CA ALA A 196 -6.79 28.99 3.66
C ALA A 196 -7.85 30.11 3.56
N HIS A 197 -8.64 30.15 2.48
CA HIS A 197 -9.72 31.14 2.28
C HIS A 197 -11.01 30.82 3.07
N LEU A 198 -11.08 29.67 3.76
CA LEU A 198 -12.18 29.23 4.63
C LEU A 198 -11.75 29.13 6.12
N ARG A 199 -10.51 29.51 6.45
CA ARG A 199 -10.01 29.56 7.83
C ARG A 199 -10.44 30.82 8.56
#